data_AF-A0A257LTJ4-F1
#
_entry.id   AF-A0A257LTJ4-F1
#
_cell.length_a   1.000
_cell.length_b   1.000
_cell.length_c   1.000
_cell.angle_alpha   90.00
_cell.angle_beta   90.00
_cell.angle_gamma   90.00
#
_symmetry.space_group_name_H-M   'P 1'
#
loop_
_entity.id
_entity.type
_entity.pdbx_description
1 polymer ?
#
loop_
_entity_poly.entity_id
_entity_poly.type
_entity_poly.pdbx_seq_one_letter_code
_entity_poly.pdbx_strand_id
1 'polypeptide(L)'
;MNYHLLLQQRAALLQQARLANLAFAHDQLGEFAARIARARLAGEVTLRFADPEHELAWPVLKANTCSQAVLEEHFTDEDIVGLADILRFLAEDDTLREFTFRLEELHRQFQPDLRRELEAHGIRLNAIPGDGVSP
;
A
#
# COMPACT_ATOMS: atom_id res chain seq x y z
N MET A 1 -17.10 -24.23 -30.15
CA MET A 1 -16.41 -22.97 -29.80
C MET A 1 -16.20 -23.00 -28.29
N ASN A 2 -14.97 -23.06 -27.82
CA ASN A 2 -14.63 -23.60 -26.49
C ASN A 2 -14.72 -22.51 -25.39
N TYR A 3 -15.94 -22.10 -25.05
CA TYR A 3 -16.24 -21.11 -24.01
C TYR A 3 -15.55 -21.40 -22.67
N HIS A 4 -15.40 -22.69 -22.33
CA HIS A 4 -14.74 -23.14 -21.11
C HIS A 4 -13.24 -22.79 -21.10
N LEU A 5 -12.56 -22.89 -22.24
CA LEU A 5 -11.14 -22.55 -22.39
C LEU A 5 -10.92 -21.03 -22.19
N LEU A 6 -11.81 -20.21 -22.75
CA LEU A 6 -11.76 -18.76 -22.61
C LEU A 6 -12.02 -18.31 -21.17
N LEU A 7 -12.95 -18.95 -20.46
CA LEU A 7 -13.23 -18.68 -19.05
C LEU A 7 -12.04 -19.05 -18.15
N GLN A 8 -11.41 -20.20 -18.40
CA GLN A 8 -10.20 -20.62 -17.67
C GLN A 8 -9.02 -19.67 -17.90
N GLN A 9 -8.80 -19.23 -19.15
CA GLN A 9 -7.76 -18.25 -19.47
C GLN A 9 -8.01 -16.90 -18.79
N ARG A 10 -9.27 -16.42 -18.77
CA ARG A 10 -9.62 -15.19 -18.07
C ARG A 10 -9.36 -15.29 -16.57
N ALA A 11 -9.73 -16.40 -15.94
CA ALA A 11 -9.51 -16.61 -14.52
C ALA A 11 -8.00 -16.61 -14.18
N ALA A 12 -7.18 -17.30 -14.99
CA ALA A 12 -5.73 -17.32 -14.83
C ALA A 12 -5.11 -15.92 -14.98
N LEU A 13 -5.55 -15.13 -15.97
CA LEU A 13 -5.07 -13.76 -16.17
C LEU A 13 -5.44 -12.84 -15.01
N LEU A 14 -6.67 -12.93 -14.49
CA LEU A 14 -7.10 -12.15 -13.32
C LEU A 14 -6.30 -12.51 -12.07
N GLN A 15 -6.02 -13.80 -11.87
CA GLN A 15 -5.18 -14.25 -10.76
C GLN A 15 -3.74 -13.73 -10.89
N GLN A 16 -3.15 -13.78 -12.08
CA GLN A 16 -1.81 -13.24 -12.33
C GLN A 16 -1.76 -11.73 -12.09
N ALA A 17 -2.76 -10.98 -12.54
CA ALA A 17 -2.86 -9.54 -12.31
C ALA A 17 -2.97 -9.23 -10.81
N ARG A 18 -3.79 -9.96 -10.05
CA ARG A 18 -3.89 -9.81 -8.58
C ARG A 18 -2.54 -10.03 -7.92
N LEU A 19 -1.83 -11.11 -8.27
CA LEU A 19 -0.52 -11.41 -7.68
C LEU A 19 0.54 -10.35 -8.02
N ALA A 20 0.52 -9.83 -9.25
CA ALA A 20 1.41 -8.74 -9.65
C ALA A 20 1.14 -7.46 -8.83
N ASN A 21 -0.13 -7.08 -8.67
CA ASN A 21 -0.52 -5.94 -7.85
C ASN A 21 -0.13 -6.13 -6.38
N LEU A 22 -0.25 -7.35 -5.87
CA LEU A 22 0.06 -7.67 -4.49
C LEU A 22 1.58 -7.65 -4.22
N ALA A 23 2.38 -8.14 -5.17
CA ALA A 23 3.83 -8.02 -5.11
C ALA A 23 4.28 -6.55 -5.20
N PHE A 24 3.65 -5.76 -6.07
CA PHE A 24 3.90 -4.32 -6.18
C PHE A 24 3.54 -3.58 -4.88
N ALA A 25 2.39 -3.87 -4.28
CA ALA A 25 1.96 -3.29 -3.01
C ALA A 25 2.93 -3.62 -1.87
N HIS A 26 3.41 -4.87 -1.81
CA HIS A 26 4.41 -5.29 -0.82
C HIS A 26 5.72 -4.51 -0.96
N ASP A 27 6.24 -4.39 -2.19
CA ASP A 27 7.49 -3.67 -2.46
C ASP A 27 7.38 -2.19 -2.11
N GLN A 28 6.34 -1.53 -2.62
CA GLN A 28 6.07 -0.12 -2.37
C GLN A 28 5.90 0.18 -0.88
N LEU A 29 5.11 -0.60 -0.14
CA LEU A 29 4.97 -0.41 1.31
C LEU A 29 6.29 -0.58 2.05
N GLY A 30 7.18 -1.46 1.57
CA GLY A 30 8.55 -1.59 2.06
C GLY A 30 9.36 -0.30 1.85
N GLU A 31 9.26 0.32 0.68
CA GLU A 31 9.92 1.60 0.39
C GLU A 31 9.37 2.75 1.25
N PHE A 32 8.04 2.85 1.41
CA PHE A 32 7.40 3.81 2.30
C PHE A 32 7.90 3.64 3.74
N ALA A 33 7.90 2.41 4.24
CA ALA A 33 8.36 2.09 5.58
C ALA A 33 9.83 2.47 5.80
N ALA A 34 10.70 2.14 4.84
CA ALA A 34 12.10 2.49 4.89
C ALA A 34 12.32 4.01 4.86
N ARG A 35 11.51 4.76 4.10
CA ARG A 35 11.56 6.22 4.07
C ARG A 35 11.13 6.82 5.41
N ILE A 36 10.00 6.37 5.96
CA ILE A 36 9.47 6.77 7.28
C ILE A 36 10.52 6.52 8.37
N ALA A 37 11.11 5.32 8.39
CA ALA A 37 12.12 4.95 9.38
C ALA A 37 13.41 5.79 9.26
N ARG A 38 13.93 6.01 8.04
CA ARG A 38 15.14 6.81 7.81
C ARG A 38 14.95 8.27 8.23
N ALA A 39 13.78 8.84 7.94
CA ALA A 39 13.42 10.20 8.32
C ALA A 39 12.89 10.33 9.76
N ARG A 40 12.77 9.19 10.50
CA ARG A 40 12.20 9.12 11.86
C ARG A 40 10.83 9.77 11.96
N LEU A 41 10.03 9.65 10.90
CA LEU A 41 8.67 10.15 10.87
C LEU A 41 7.80 9.30 11.79
N ALA A 42 7.05 9.97 12.65
CA ALA A 42 6.13 9.33 13.57
C ALA A 42 4.93 10.24 13.79
N GLY A 43 3.78 9.63 14.05
CA GLY A 43 2.54 10.34 14.30
C GLY A 43 1.39 9.82 13.46
N GLU A 44 0.21 10.28 13.84
CA GLU A 44 -1.03 9.97 13.15
C GLU A 44 -1.21 10.88 11.95
N VAL A 45 -1.65 10.26 10.85
CA VAL A 45 -1.98 10.91 9.60
C VAL A 45 -3.31 10.38 9.09
N THR A 46 -4.03 11.21 8.35
CA THR A 46 -5.24 10.81 7.62
C THR A 46 -4.97 10.96 6.14
N LEU A 47 -5.08 9.84 5.41
CA LEU A 47 -5.14 9.84 3.96
C LEU A 47 -6.60 10.01 3.54
N ARG A 48 -6.88 11.04 2.75
CA ARG A 48 -8.17 11.23 2.09
C ARG A 48 -8.03 10.80 0.64
N PHE A 49 -8.92 9.92 0.19
CA PHE A 49 -8.91 9.42 -1.19
C PHE A 49 -9.54 10.46 -2.12
N ALA A 50 -9.21 10.36 -3.42
CA ALA A 50 -9.89 11.15 -4.43
C ALA A 50 -11.39 10.81 -4.43
N ASP A 51 -12.23 11.84 -4.41
CA ASP A 51 -13.68 11.73 -4.40
C ASP A 51 -14.25 12.72 -5.43
N PRO A 52 -14.73 12.24 -6.58
CA PRO A 52 -15.26 13.09 -7.64
C PRO A 52 -16.58 13.78 -7.24
N GLU A 53 -17.31 13.28 -6.23
CA GLU A 53 -18.53 13.92 -5.73
C GLU A 53 -18.23 15.09 -4.77
N HIS A 54 -17.07 15.06 -4.10
CA HIS A 54 -16.70 16.05 -3.07
C HIS A 54 -15.51 16.93 -3.48
N GLU A 55 -15.30 17.09 -4.79
CA GLU A 55 -14.28 17.96 -5.40
C GLU A 55 -12.82 17.64 -5.04
N LEU A 56 -12.53 16.45 -4.47
CA LEU A 56 -11.16 16.00 -4.25
C LEU A 56 -10.66 15.28 -5.52
N ALA A 57 -10.01 16.03 -6.41
CA ALA A 57 -9.50 15.49 -7.66
C ALA A 57 -8.27 14.56 -7.47
N TRP A 58 -7.57 14.66 -6.35
CA TRP A 58 -6.40 13.84 -6.01
C TRP A 58 -6.40 13.50 -4.51
N PRO A 59 -5.81 12.35 -4.12
CA PRO A 59 -5.67 11.99 -2.71
C PRO A 59 -4.75 12.96 -1.98
N VAL A 60 -4.99 13.12 -0.67
CA VAL A 60 -4.24 14.06 0.18
C VAL A 60 -3.88 13.38 1.49
N LEU A 61 -2.60 13.45 1.87
CA LEU A 61 -2.12 13.00 3.17
C LEU A 61 -2.00 14.18 4.14
N LYS A 62 -2.75 14.13 5.24
CA LYS A 62 -2.80 15.18 6.25
C LYS A 62 -2.22 14.69 7.57
N ALA A 63 -1.27 15.45 8.13
CA ALA A 63 -0.79 15.26 9.48
C ALA A 63 -1.87 15.60 10.52
N ASN A 64 -2.15 14.69 11.44
CA ASN A 64 -3.00 14.94 12.60
C ASN A 64 -2.17 15.34 13.82
N THR A 65 -1.03 14.68 14.05
CA THR A 65 -0.18 14.92 15.21
C THR A 65 1.24 15.36 14.89
N CYS A 66 1.72 15.15 13.66
CA CYS A 66 3.06 15.54 13.22
C CYS A 66 3.04 16.87 12.43
N SER A 67 4.20 17.32 11.97
CA SER A 67 4.30 18.53 11.14
C SER A 67 3.95 18.20 9.69
N GLN A 68 2.94 18.87 9.14
CA GLN A 68 2.57 18.74 7.72
C GLN A 68 3.73 19.08 6.79
N ALA A 69 4.49 20.15 7.09
CA ALA A 69 5.63 20.56 6.28
C ALA A 69 6.74 19.49 6.22
N VAL A 70 6.91 18.71 7.29
CA VAL A 70 7.88 17.60 7.31
C VAL A 70 7.39 16.43 6.45
N LEU A 71 6.08 16.17 6.40
CA LEU A 71 5.56 15.15 5.48
C LEU A 71 5.76 15.56 4.02
N GLU A 72 5.45 16.81 3.67
CA GLU A 72 5.58 17.34 2.31
C GLU A 72 7.04 17.40 1.83
N GLU A 73 8.02 17.46 2.74
CA GLU A 73 9.44 17.35 2.39
C GLU A 73 9.83 15.91 1.98
N HIS A 74 9.16 14.90 2.54
CA HIS A 74 9.53 13.49 2.34
C HIS A 74 8.61 12.73 1.37
N PHE A 75 7.41 13.22 1.12
CA PHE A 75 6.43 12.59 0.25
C PHE A 75 5.97 13.55 -0.83
N THR A 76 6.09 13.09 -2.08
CA THR A 76 5.54 13.77 -3.24
C THR A 76 4.06 13.42 -3.42
N ASP A 77 3.36 14.20 -4.23
CA ASP A 77 1.97 13.89 -4.58
C ASP A 77 1.86 12.51 -5.27
N GLU A 78 2.85 12.11 -6.07
CA GLU A 78 2.91 10.79 -6.70
C GLU A 78 3.04 9.67 -5.67
N ASP A 79 3.84 9.87 -4.62
CA ASP A 79 3.92 8.93 -3.49
C ASP A 79 2.54 8.82 -2.82
N ILE A 80 1.85 9.94 -2.58
CA ILE A 80 0.52 9.95 -1.94
C ILE A 80 -0.51 9.21 -2.79
N VAL A 81 -0.47 9.40 -4.12
CA VAL A 81 -1.33 8.66 -5.07
C VAL A 81 -1.04 7.16 -5.01
N GLY A 82 0.23 6.76 -5.09
CA GLY A 82 0.61 5.36 -5.01
C GLY A 82 0.18 4.69 -3.70
N LEU A 83 0.35 5.40 -2.58
CA LEU A 83 -0.11 4.91 -1.27
C LEU A 83 -1.64 4.77 -1.22
N ALA A 84 -2.39 5.72 -1.78
CA ALA A 84 -3.84 5.63 -1.87
C ALA A 84 -4.27 4.42 -2.70
N ASP A 85 -3.69 4.21 -3.86
CA ASP A 85 -4.03 3.06 -4.71
C ASP A 85 -3.76 1.73 -4.00
N ILE A 86 -2.63 1.63 -3.29
CA ILE A 86 -2.28 0.45 -2.50
C ILE A 86 -3.28 0.22 -1.37
N LEU A 87 -3.57 1.24 -0.55
CA LEU A 87 -4.48 1.08 0.58
C LEU A 87 -5.90 0.75 0.14
N ARG A 88 -6.36 1.32 -0.98
CA ARG A 88 -7.65 1.00 -1.57
C ARG A 88 -7.70 -0.44 -2.10
N PHE A 89 -6.64 -0.88 -2.76
CA PHE A 89 -6.48 -2.27 -3.20
C PHE A 89 -6.53 -3.25 -2.01
N LEU A 90 -5.83 -2.94 -0.91
CA LEU A 90 -5.76 -3.80 0.27
C LEU A 90 -7.05 -3.81 1.10
N ALA A 91 -7.77 -2.70 1.14
CA ALA A 91 -9.06 -2.63 1.83
C ALA A 91 -10.15 -3.44 1.10
N GLU A 92 -9.94 -3.79 -0.18
CA GLU A 92 -10.96 -4.34 -1.08
C GLU A 92 -12.26 -3.48 -1.07
N ASP A 93 -12.13 -2.17 -0.79
CA ASP A 93 -13.24 -1.24 -0.58
C ASP A 93 -13.04 0.05 -1.39
N ASP A 94 -13.79 0.15 -2.49
CA ASP A 94 -13.83 1.33 -3.35
C ASP A 94 -14.60 2.52 -2.76
N THR A 95 -15.30 2.32 -1.64
CA THR A 95 -16.04 3.37 -0.94
C THR A 95 -15.23 4.02 0.18
N LEU A 96 -14.00 3.56 0.42
CA LEU A 96 -13.11 4.12 1.42
C LEU A 96 -12.76 5.57 1.06
N ARG A 97 -13.26 6.52 1.86
CA ARG A 97 -13.07 7.97 1.64
C ARG A 97 -11.90 8.54 2.41
N GLU A 98 -11.61 7.96 3.57
CA GLU A 98 -10.48 8.34 4.39
C GLU A 98 -9.96 7.15 5.17
N PHE A 99 -8.66 7.16 5.45
CA PHE A 99 -7.99 6.14 6.24
C PHE A 99 -6.99 6.81 7.18
N THR A 100 -7.16 6.60 8.48
CA THR A 100 -6.30 7.19 9.52
C THR A 100 -5.40 6.11 10.10
N PHE A 101 -4.11 6.39 10.17
CA PHE A 101 -3.11 5.45 10.63
C PHE A 101 -1.89 6.16 11.21
N ARG A 102 -1.05 5.42 11.94
CA ARG A 102 0.24 5.90 12.40
C ARG A 102 1.32 5.54 11.39
N LEU A 103 2.13 6.52 10.99
CA LEU A 103 3.19 6.33 9.99
C LEU A 103 4.13 5.18 10.37
N GLU A 104 4.54 5.13 11.62
CA GLU A 104 5.45 4.13 12.17
C GLU A 104 4.84 2.73 12.27
N GLU A 105 3.52 2.59 12.18
CA GLU A 105 2.81 1.31 12.25
C GLU A 105 2.34 0.81 10.88
N LEU A 106 2.37 1.65 9.84
CA LEU A 106 1.87 1.34 8.49
C LEU A 106 2.42 -0.02 7.98
N HIS A 107 3.73 -0.18 8.04
CA HIS A 107 4.38 -1.42 7.59
C HIS A 107 3.94 -2.63 8.41
N ARG A 108 3.87 -2.49 9.74
CA ARG A 108 3.51 -3.56 10.66
C ARG A 108 2.06 -4.01 10.45
N GLN A 109 1.19 -3.10 10.05
CA GLN A 109 -0.22 -3.36 9.84
C GLN A 109 -0.47 -4.20 8.58
N PHE A 110 0.20 -3.89 7.46
CA PHE A 110 -0.13 -4.48 6.16
C PHE A 110 0.87 -5.53 5.66
N GLN A 111 2.16 -5.41 5.99
CA GLN A 111 3.21 -6.29 5.46
C GLN A 111 3.01 -7.78 5.84
N PRO A 112 2.57 -8.14 7.06
CA PRO A 112 2.40 -9.55 7.42
C PRO A 112 1.31 -10.28 6.61
N ASP A 113 0.22 -9.58 6.27
CA ASP A 113 -0.87 -10.14 5.46
C ASP A 113 -0.42 -10.29 4.00
N LEU A 114 0.19 -9.24 3.44
CA LEU A 114 0.74 -9.24 2.09
C LEU A 114 1.76 -10.37 1.87
N ARG A 115 2.69 -10.52 2.82
CA ARG A 115 3.68 -11.58 2.78
C ARG A 115 3.04 -12.96 2.81
N ARG A 116 2.06 -13.18 3.70
CA ARG A 116 1.34 -14.45 3.80
C ARG A 116 0.61 -14.79 2.50
N GLU A 117 -0.02 -13.81 1.86
CA GLU A 117 -0.72 -14.04 0.59
C GLU A 117 0.25 -14.39 -0.54
N LEU A 118 1.38 -13.69 -0.67
CA LEU A 118 2.43 -14.02 -1.66
C LEU A 118 3.01 -15.42 -1.44
N GLU A 119 3.36 -15.74 -0.20
CA GLU A 119 3.91 -17.04 0.17
C GLU A 119 2.90 -18.18 -0.07
N ALA A 120 1.61 -17.96 0.20
CA ALA A 120 0.55 -18.93 -0.09
C ALA A 120 0.43 -19.24 -1.59
N HIS A 121 0.82 -18.30 -2.45
CA HIS A 121 0.89 -18.48 -3.90
C HIS A 121 2.28 -18.91 -4.40
N GLY A 122 3.17 -19.31 -3.49
CA GLY A 122 4.50 -19.87 -3.81
C GLY A 122 5.56 -18.82 -4.15
N ILE A 123 5.25 -17.53 -3.98
CA ILE A 123 6.20 -16.43 -4.19
C ILE A 123 7.03 -16.29 -2.92
N ARG A 124 8.32 -16.64 -3.01
CA ARG A 124 9.26 -16.46 -1.89
C ARG A 124 9.81 -15.05 -1.89
N LEU A 125 9.41 -14.27 -0.90
CA LEU A 125 10.00 -12.97 -0.64
C LEU A 125 11.30 -13.17 0.15
N ASN A 126 12.42 -12.74 -0.44
CA ASN A 126 13.67 -12.65 0.32
C ASN A 126 13.52 -11.54 1.38
N ALA A 127 14.07 -11.78 2.57
CA ALA A 127 14.03 -10.80 3.65
C ALA A 127 14.65 -9.46 3.18
N ILE A 128 13.93 -8.36 3.42
CA ILE A 128 14.44 -7.01 3.23
C ILE A 128 15.63 -6.84 4.20
N PRO A 129 16.80 -6.37 3.75
CA PRO A 129 17.94 -6.13 4.64
C PRO A 129 17.59 -4.98 5.59
N GLY A 130 17.13 -5.33 6.79
CA GLY A 130 16.65 -4.39 7.81
C GLY A 130 16.14 -5.07 9.08
N ASP A 131 15.71 -6.33 9.00
CA ASP A 131 15.32 -7.17 10.15
C ASP A 131 16.51 -7.73 10.96
N GLY A 132 17.67 -7.07 10.87
CA GLY A 132 18.86 -7.39 11.66
C GLY A 132 18.77 -6.88 13.08
N VAL A 133 17.80 -7.35 13.88
CA VAL A 133 17.95 -7.36 15.34
C VAL A 133 18.63 -8.67 15.70
N SER A 134 19.96 -8.64 15.75
CA SER A 134 20.73 -9.68 16.44
C SER A 134 20.49 -9.56 17.95
N PRO A 135 20.32 -10.69 18.66
CA PRO A 135 20.41 -10.73 20.11
C PRO A 135 21.83 -10.44 20.62
#